data_AF-A0A8E0MBX7-F1
#
_entry.id   AF-A0A8E0MBX7-F1
#
_cell.length_a   1.000
_cell.length_b   1.000
_cell.length_c   1.000
_cell.angle_alpha   90.00
_cell.angle_beta   90.00
_cell.angle_gamma   90.00
#
_symmetry.space_group_name_H-M   'P 1'
#
loop_
_entity.id
_entity.type
_entity.pdbx_description
1 polymer ?
#
loop_
_entity_poly.entity_id
_entity_poly.type
_entity_poly.pdbx_seq_one_letter_code
_entity_poly.pdbx_strand_id
1 'polypeptide(L)'
;TQTTATLNKPVLEDLHNGIVTLPLIYAYQNVPEQLAPLVGTAAKIAANSDLIAAIVSEHGLPQARQLATCYTDKAINALAPLPDARIKQELRKLTQQLLRRDH
;
A
#
# COMPACT_ATOMS: atom_id res chain seq x y z
N THR A 1 -9.69 -10.84 29.61
CA THR A 1 -10.33 -9.81 28.77
C THR A 1 -9.49 -9.66 27.52
N GLN A 2 -10.07 -10.03 26.37
CA GLN A 2 -9.33 -10.10 25.11
C GLN A 2 -9.16 -8.69 24.56
N THR A 3 -7.92 -8.19 24.57
CA THR A 3 -7.57 -6.89 24.00
C THR A 3 -7.85 -6.93 22.51
N THR A 4 -8.67 -6.00 22.05
CA THR A 4 -8.93 -5.70 20.65
C THR A 4 -7.60 -5.58 19.90
N ALA A 5 -7.22 -6.63 19.18
CA ALA A 5 -6.17 -6.57 18.18
C ALA A 5 -6.65 -5.58 17.12
N THR A 6 -6.21 -4.33 17.22
CA THR A 6 -6.18 -3.43 16.06
C THR A 6 -5.55 -4.23 14.93
N LEU A 7 -6.31 -4.50 13.87
CA LEU A 7 -5.91 -5.23 12.66
C LEU A 7 -4.91 -4.40 11.83
N ASN A 8 -3.99 -3.71 12.49
CA ASN A 8 -3.00 -2.87 11.87
C ASN A 8 -1.73 -3.70 11.73
N LYS A 9 -1.63 -4.45 10.63
CA LYS A 9 -0.32 -4.89 10.15
C LYS A 9 0.58 -3.65 10.09
N PRO A 10 1.80 -3.69 10.66
CA PRO A 10 2.77 -2.63 10.47
C PRO A 10 2.89 -2.26 9.00
N VAL A 11 3.09 -0.98 8.71
CA VAL A 11 3.37 -0.52 7.35
C VAL A 11 4.61 -1.28 6.86
N LEU A 12 4.51 -1.94 5.71
CA LEU A 12 5.57 -2.78 5.12
C LEU A 12 5.91 -4.08 5.87
N GLU A 13 4.98 -4.62 6.67
CA GLU A 13 5.12 -5.94 7.33
C GLU A 13 5.45 -7.09 6.35
N ASP A 14 5.06 -6.96 5.09
CA ASP A 14 5.40 -7.90 4.02
C ASP A 14 6.93 -8.09 3.88
N LEU A 15 7.73 -7.06 4.20
CA LEU A 15 9.19 -7.14 4.18
C LEU A 15 9.75 -8.11 5.22
N HIS A 16 9.18 -8.17 6.43
CA HIS A 16 9.57 -9.14 7.46
C HIS A 16 9.39 -10.59 7.00
N ASN A 17 8.48 -10.81 6.05
CA ASN A 17 8.21 -12.11 5.45
C ASN A 17 8.97 -12.31 4.12
N GLY A 18 9.81 -11.36 3.73
CA GLY A 18 10.55 -11.39 2.46
C GLY A 18 9.67 -11.22 1.21
N ILE A 19 8.44 -10.74 1.37
CA ILE A 19 7.46 -10.60 0.30
C ILE A 19 7.68 -9.27 -0.43
N VAL A 20 7.87 -9.36 -1.74
CA VAL A 20 8.01 -8.20 -2.62
C VAL A 20 6.61 -7.69 -3.00
N THR A 21 6.32 -6.44 -2.65
CA THR A 21 5.08 -5.75 -3.02
C THR A 21 5.35 -4.46 -3.78
N LEU A 22 4.29 -3.83 -4.29
CA LEU A 22 4.37 -2.67 -5.16
C LEU A 22 5.27 -1.51 -4.65
N PRO A 23 5.24 -1.12 -3.36
CA PRO A 23 6.15 -0.10 -2.85
C PRO A 23 7.63 -0.45 -3.06
N LEU A 24 8.03 -1.71 -2.83
CA LEU A 24 9.42 -2.14 -3.04
C LEU A 24 9.80 -2.14 -4.52
N ILE A 25 8.88 -2.55 -5.40
CA ILE A 25 9.10 -2.51 -6.86
C ILE A 25 9.39 -1.08 -7.32
N TYR A 26 8.58 -0.11 -6.87
CA TYR A 26 8.80 1.29 -7.23
C TYR A 26 10.09 1.87 -6.64
N ALA A 27 10.39 1.57 -5.38
CA ALA A 27 11.65 2.01 -4.78
C ALA A 27 12.87 1.45 -5.54
N TYR A 28 12.82 0.18 -5.95
CA TYR A 28 13.90 -0.44 -6.72
C TYR A 28 14.08 0.18 -8.10
N GLN A 29 12.99 0.64 -8.74
CA GLN A 29 13.07 1.36 -10.01
C GLN A 29 13.72 2.74 -9.86
N ASN A 30 13.54 3.40 -8.71
CA ASN A 30 14.03 4.75 -8.48
C ASN A 30 15.46 4.79 -7.93
N VAL A 31 15.81 3.87 -7.02
CA VAL A 31 17.11 3.81 -6.34
C VAL A 31 17.68 2.37 -6.34
N PRO A 32 17.88 1.75 -7.52
CA PRO A 32 18.34 0.37 -7.63
C PRO A 32 19.69 0.14 -6.92
N GLU A 33 20.58 1.12 -6.91
CA GLU A 33 21.89 1.05 -6.26
C GLU A 33 21.81 0.91 -4.74
N GLN A 34 20.79 1.48 -4.10
CA GLN A 34 20.58 1.37 -2.66
C GLN A 34 19.95 0.02 -2.28
N LEU A 35 19.09 -0.53 -3.15
CA LEU A 35 18.33 -1.74 -2.85
C LEU A 35 18.98 -3.03 -3.35
N ALA A 36 19.68 -3.03 -4.49
CA ALA A 36 20.39 -4.19 -5.04
C ALA A 36 21.25 -4.95 -4.01
N PRO A 37 22.04 -4.29 -3.12
CA PRO A 37 22.82 -5.02 -2.11
C PRO A 37 21.96 -5.61 -0.99
N LEU A 38 20.72 -5.15 -0.81
CA LEU A 38 19.81 -5.56 0.26
C LEU A 38 18.78 -6.60 -0.20
N VAL A 39 18.47 -6.62 -1.49
CA VAL A 39 17.52 -7.57 -2.09
C VAL A 39 18.26 -8.75 -2.76
N GLY A 40 17.50 -9.76 -3.19
CA GLY A 40 18.01 -10.91 -3.96
C GLY A 40 17.37 -12.24 -3.59
N THR A 41 16.97 -12.41 -2.33
CA THR A 41 16.16 -13.54 -1.86
C THR A 41 15.17 -13.06 -0.80
N ALA A 42 14.11 -13.82 -0.56
CA ALA A 42 13.14 -13.52 0.49
C ALA A 42 13.82 -13.43 1.87
N ALA A 43 14.76 -14.35 2.18
CA ALA A 43 15.51 -14.33 3.43
C ALA A 43 16.37 -13.07 3.59
N LYS A 44 16.99 -12.59 2.50
CA LYS A 44 17.81 -11.38 2.51
C LYS A 44 16.96 -10.12 2.69
N ILE A 45 15.78 -10.07 2.07
CA ILE A 45 14.81 -8.99 2.28
C ILE A 45 14.36 -8.97 3.75
N ALA A 46 13.96 -10.12 4.30
CA ALA A 46 13.54 -10.23 5.70
C ALA A 46 14.65 -9.82 6.68
N ALA A 47 15.90 -10.20 6.42
CA ALA A 47 17.04 -9.84 7.26
C ALA A 47 17.38 -8.33 7.22
N ASN A 48 16.93 -7.60 6.20
CA ASN A 48 17.18 -6.17 6.02
C ASN A 48 15.88 -5.34 6.04
N SER A 49 14.82 -5.87 6.65
CA SER A 49 13.46 -5.31 6.54
C SER A 49 13.38 -3.84 6.94
N ASP A 50 14.01 -3.44 8.04
CA ASP A 50 13.96 -2.06 8.55
C ASP A 50 14.67 -1.06 7.62
N LEU A 51 15.83 -1.43 7.09
CA LEU A 51 16.59 -0.59 6.17
C LEU A 51 15.84 -0.46 4.83
N ILE A 52 15.33 -1.58 4.31
CA ILE A 52 14.50 -1.57 3.10
C ILE A 52 13.24 -0.75 3.35
N ALA A 53 12.62 -0.83 4.53
CA ALA A 53 11.41 -0.07 4.86
C ALA A 53 11.64 1.45 4.83
N ALA A 54 12.80 1.93 5.32
CA ALA A 54 13.17 3.33 5.24
C ALA A 54 13.28 3.81 3.79
N ILE A 55 14.05 3.08 2.96
CA ILE A 55 14.25 3.41 1.53
C ILE A 55 12.91 3.36 0.77
N VAL A 56 12.09 2.34 1.02
CA VAL A 56 10.79 2.15 0.37
C VAL A 56 9.79 3.24 0.76
N SER A 57 9.82 3.71 2.00
CA SER A 57 8.93 4.77 2.48
C SER A 57 9.17 6.08 1.74
N GLU A 58 10.43 6.39 1.42
CA GLU A 58 10.81 7.60 0.69
C GLU A 58 10.63 7.44 -0.83
N HIS A 59 11.11 6.32 -1.39
CA HIS A 59 11.25 6.17 -2.83
C HIS A 59 10.20 5.29 -3.51
N GLY A 60 9.31 4.62 -2.78
CA GLY A 60 8.33 3.70 -3.38
C GLY A 60 6.89 3.92 -2.94
N LEU A 61 6.69 4.32 -1.70
CA LEU A 61 5.36 4.51 -1.11
C LEU A 61 4.54 5.63 -1.81
N PRO A 62 5.12 6.78 -2.22
CA PRO A 62 4.36 7.80 -2.94
C PRO A 62 3.71 7.28 -4.24
N GLN A 63 4.46 6.55 -5.07
CA GLN A 63 3.94 5.98 -6.32
C GLN A 63 2.90 4.89 -6.07
N ALA A 64 3.11 4.04 -5.07
CA ALA A 64 2.12 3.03 -4.69
C ALA A 64 0.80 3.68 -4.24
N ARG A 65 0.86 4.77 -3.46
CA ARG A 65 -0.31 5.56 -3.06
C ARG A 65 -0.99 6.24 -4.25
N GLN A 66 -0.21 6.75 -5.20
CA GLN A 66 -0.76 7.33 -6.44
C GLN A 66 -1.52 6.28 -7.25
N LEU A 67 -0.98 5.07 -7.41
CA LEU A 67 -1.68 4.00 -8.12
C LEU A 67 -2.98 3.60 -7.41
N ALA A 68 -2.94 3.45 -6.08
CA ALA A 68 -4.14 3.19 -5.29
C ALA A 68 -5.21 4.27 -5.50
N THR A 69 -4.81 5.55 -5.46
CA THR A 69 -5.70 6.69 -5.73
C THR A 69 -6.33 6.58 -7.12
N CYS A 70 -5.52 6.26 -8.13
CA CYS A 70 -5.96 6.12 -9.52
C CYS A 70 -7.05 5.02 -9.67
N TYR A 71 -6.91 3.90 -8.95
CA TYR A 71 -7.93 2.85 -8.94
C TYR A 71 -9.18 3.25 -8.13
N THR A 72 -9.02 3.98 -7.02
CA THR A 72 -10.15 4.55 -6.28
C THR A 72 -10.97 5.50 -7.15
N ASP A 73 -10.31 6.39 -7.90
CA ASP A 73 -10.98 7.32 -8.81
C ASP A 73 -11.70 6.60 -9.95
N LYS A 74 -11.07 5.56 -10.51
CA LYS A 74 -11.74 4.67 -11.49
C LYS A 74 -13.00 4.04 -10.92
N ALA A 75 -12.94 3.55 -9.67
CA ALA A 75 -14.11 2.97 -9.01
C ALA A 75 -15.22 4.01 -8.77
N ILE A 76 -14.87 5.22 -8.33
CA ILE A 76 -15.83 6.33 -8.17
C ILE A 76 -16.48 6.70 -9.51
N ASN A 77 -15.69 6.80 -10.57
CA ASN A 77 -16.18 7.11 -11.92
C ASN A 77 -17.11 6.01 -12.44
N ALA A 78 -16.84 4.74 -12.12
CA ALA A 78 -17.71 3.61 -12.49
C ALA A 78 -19.09 3.66 -11.81
N LEU A 79 -19.24 4.41 -10.70
CA LEU A 79 -20.55 4.62 -10.06
C LEU A 79 -21.39 5.69 -10.78
N ALA A 80 -20.80 6.49 -11.68
CA ALA A 80 -21.50 7.62 -12.32
C ALA A 80 -22.81 7.22 -13.03
N PRO A 81 -22.90 6.08 -13.77
CA PRO A 81 -24.12 5.67 -14.46
C PRO A 81 -25.26 5.19 -13.54
N LEU A 82 -25.00 4.94 -12.26
CA LEU A 82 -26.03 4.47 -11.33
C LEU A 82 -27.07 5.58 -11.04
N PRO A 83 -28.34 5.23 -10.79
CA PRO A 83 -29.36 6.18 -10.38
C PRO A 83 -28.92 7.00 -9.16
N ASP A 84 -29.31 8.27 -9.10
CA ASP A 84 -29.02 9.10 -7.94
C ASP A 84 -29.92 8.70 -6.76
N ALA A 85 -29.38 7.80 -5.94
CA ALA A 85 -30.04 7.22 -4.79
C ALA A 85 -29.06 7.17 -3.61
N ARG A 86 -29.60 7.04 -2.40
CA ARG A 86 -28.81 6.93 -1.16
C ARG A 86 -27.69 5.89 -1.27
N ILE A 87 -27.95 4.75 -1.91
CA ILE A 87 -26.98 3.66 -2.10
C ILE A 87 -25.75 4.12 -2.90
N LYS A 88 -25.93 4.94 -3.96
CA LYS A 88 -24.81 5.48 -4.75
C LYS A 88 -23.90 6.36 -3.89
N GLN A 89 -24.48 7.18 -3.01
CA GLN A 89 -23.74 8.04 -2.10
C GLN A 89 -23.00 7.22 -1.03
N GLU A 90 -23.63 6.16 -0.51
CA GLU A 90 -23.01 5.24 0.45
C GLU A 90 -21.84 4.47 -0.17
N LEU A 91 -22.00 3.95 -1.39
CA LEU A 91 -20.91 3.29 -2.13
C LEU A 91 -19.75 4.25 -2.39
N ARG A 92 -20.03 5.48 -2.84
CA ARG A 92 -18.99 6.50 -3.06
C ARG A 92 -18.23 6.81 -1.78
N LYS A 93 -18.92 6.98 -0.66
CA LYS A 93 -18.32 7.21 0.66
C LYS A 93 -17.42 6.06 1.07
N LEU A 94 -17.91 4.82 0.96
CA LEU A 94 -17.15 3.62 1.28
C LEU A 94 -15.87 3.53 0.42
N THR A 95 -15.99 3.73 -0.89
CA THR A 95 -14.84 3.69 -1.81
C THR A 95 -13.79 4.74 -1.47
N GLN A 96 -14.19 5.95 -1.08
CA GLN A 96 -13.27 7.00 -0.63
C GLN A 96 -12.60 6.67 0.70
N GLN A 97 -13.32 6.02 1.62
CA GLN A 97 -12.77 5.58 2.90
C GLN A 97 -11.71 4.49 2.73
N LEU A 98 -11.87 3.57 1.77
CA LEU A 98 -10.87 2.51 1.51
C LEU A 98 -9.48 3.04 1.15
N LEU A 99 -9.39 4.26 0.59
CA LEU A 99 -8.11 4.90 0.27
C LEU A 99 -7.43 5.51 1.51
N ARG A 100 -8.22 5.94 2.50
CA ARG A 100 -7.74 6.59 3.73
C ARG A 100 -7.68 5.56 4.86
N ARG A 101 -6.50 4.99 5.11
CA ARG A 101 -6.24 4.07 6.23
C ARG A 101 -6.09 4.83 7.57
N ASP A 102 -7.11 5.56 7.99
CA ASP A 102 -7.14 6.29 9.25
C ASP A 102 -8.17 5.68 10.21
N HIS A 103 -7.94 4.44 10.70
CA HIS A 103 -8.73 3.81 11.75
C HIS A 103 -7.86 2.95 12.67
#